data_AF-A0A835RHJ0-F1
#
_entry.id   AF-A0A835RHJ0-F1
#
_cell.length_a   1.000
_cell.length_b   1.000
_cell.length_c   1.000
_cell.angle_alpha   90.00
_cell.angle_beta   90.00
_cell.angle_gamma   90.00
#
_symmetry.space_group_name_H-M   'P 1'
#
loop_
_entity.id
_entity.type
_entity.pdbx_description
1 polymer ?
#
loop_
_entity_poly.entity_id
_entity_poly.type
_entity_poly.pdbx_seq_one_letter_code
_entity_poly.pdbx_strand_id
1 'polypeptide(L)'
;MVGHHQHLHETEKYEEIRAYESQGTTNFKMDVNNGDFGKDCIRRRFKVAVVGVPKTIDNDILYMDRTFGFDTAVEEAQRAINSVYIEAHSAYHGIGIVKLMGRNSGFIAMHASLASGQVDVCLIPEDPFTLHGPNGVLRHLSYLVQTKGSAVVCVAEGAGQNLLEKAHGKDASGNKILSDIGIHIVQETRKYFKEIGVPADVKYVDPTYMIRACRANAADGILCTVLGQNAQWLLKRKGYRGCALEARIGPRSPEPPVEPQNSFPGSGLIPILAHSNIELTKMLLQEGQGHLFAHWAEPGVDDDKKKSFFDQVLRLRDHYPGGLTAYIQNARRLLADSRAGKNPFEGFIPSVPSGEDLKFGDDNFVKLEEEGVKEAKKAAFVLVAGVLENALVALPSESTTGTCFLQHYIECILALQEASCKVSQDGGSNEIPLVIMTSDDTHMPITRLLESNSYFGMQPGQVKLLKQEKVACLDDNDARIALESNDKYKIQTKPHGHGDVHALLYKSGLLKIWHDAGLNWVIFFQDTNGLLFKVYHIHI
;
A
#
# COMPACT_ATOMS: atom_id res chain seq x y z
N MET A 1 37.77 -11.42 -29.47
CA MET A 1 37.90 -11.41 -27.99
C MET A 1 36.59 -11.05 -27.28
N VAL A 2 35.42 -11.44 -27.83
CA VAL A 2 34.08 -11.13 -27.25
C VAL A 2 33.57 -12.28 -26.36
N GLY A 3 34.25 -13.44 -26.36
CA GLY A 3 33.88 -14.61 -25.54
C GLY A 3 34.45 -14.64 -24.11
N HIS A 4 35.40 -13.76 -23.75
CA HIS A 4 36.03 -13.80 -22.43
C HIS A 4 35.27 -13.01 -21.34
N HIS A 5 34.42 -12.04 -21.71
CA HIS A 5 33.67 -11.22 -20.75
C HIS A 5 32.35 -11.85 -20.26
N GLN A 6 31.68 -12.68 -21.06
CA GLN A 6 30.56 -13.50 -20.57
C GLN A 6 31.01 -14.55 -19.55
N HIS A 7 32.21 -15.10 -19.73
CA HIS A 7 32.76 -16.09 -18.82
C HIS A 7 33.08 -15.52 -17.43
N LEU A 8 33.53 -14.26 -17.34
CA LEU A 8 33.89 -13.60 -16.07
C LEU A 8 32.66 -13.33 -15.18
N HIS A 9 31.55 -12.85 -15.75
CA HIS A 9 30.30 -12.68 -14.99
C HIS A 9 29.66 -14.01 -14.55
N GLU A 10 29.80 -15.06 -15.36
CA GLU A 10 29.39 -16.40 -14.93
C GLU A 10 30.30 -16.98 -13.84
N THR A 11 31.61 -16.66 -13.85
CA THR A 11 32.54 -17.15 -12.81
C THR A 11 32.35 -16.44 -11.48
N GLU A 12 32.11 -15.13 -11.44
CA GLU A 12 31.80 -14.41 -10.18
C GLU A 12 30.49 -14.90 -9.55
N LYS A 13 29.42 -15.04 -10.34
CA LYS A 13 28.15 -15.64 -9.86
C LYS A 13 28.37 -17.08 -9.37
N TYR A 14 29.27 -17.83 -9.99
CA TYR A 14 29.58 -19.20 -9.64
C TYR A 14 30.40 -19.32 -8.35
N GLU A 15 31.36 -18.42 -8.11
CA GLU A 15 32.10 -18.34 -6.85
C GLU A 15 31.18 -17.91 -5.69
N GLU A 16 30.29 -16.95 -5.94
CA GLU A 16 29.29 -16.50 -4.95
C GLU A 16 28.37 -17.65 -4.54
N ILE A 17 27.93 -18.48 -5.50
CA ILE A 17 27.10 -19.68 -5.27
C ILE A 17 27.88 -20.78 -4.53
N ARG A 18 29.16 -21.03 -4.88
CA ARG A 18 30.01 -22.02 -4.19
C ARG A 18 30.30 -21.62 -2.74
N ALA A 19 30.40 -20.33 -2.43
CA ALA A 19 30.53 -19.83 -1.06
C ALA A 19 29.31 -20.19 -0.20
N TYR A 20 28.11 -20.29 -0.79
CA TYR A 20 26.91 -20.74 -0.09
C TYR A 20 26.85 -22.25 0.14
N GLU A 21 27.49 -23.07 -0.71
CA GLU A 21 27.57 -24.53 -0.51
C GLU A 21 28.51 -24.93 0.62
N SER A 22 29.63 -24.23 0.79
CA SER A 22 30.65 -24.58 1.79
C SER A 22 30.24 -24.30 3.25
N GLN A 23 29.18 -23.51 3.47
CA GLN A 23 28.73 -23.09 4.80
C GLN A 23 27.69 -24.02 5.45
N GLY A 24 27.22 -25.06 4.77
CA GLY A 24 26.43 -26.14 5.39
C GLY A 24 25.10 -25.74 6.07
N THR A 25 24.63 -24.50 5.89
CA THR A 25 23.40 -23.97 6.46
C THR A 25 22.36 -23.74 5.35
N THR A 26 21.06 -23.87 5.66
CA THR A 26 19.99 -23.40 4.78
C THR A 26 20.16 -21.90 4.55
N ASN A 27 20.85 -21.54 3.47
CA ASN A 27 21.29 -20.18 3.22
C ASN A 27 20.22 -19.38 2.48
N PHE A 28 19.97 -18.17 2.98
CA PHE A 28 18.97 -17.23 2.49
C PHE A 28 19.66 -16.08 1.76
N LYS A 29 19.16 -15.70 0.58
CA LYS A 29 19.62 -14.50 -0.13
C LYS A 29 18.45 -13.56 -0.40
N MET A 30 18.63 -12.32 0.03
CA MET A 30 17.74 -11.20 -0.27
C MET A 30 18.29 -10.54 -1.54
N ASP A 31 17.50 -10.57 -2.62
CA ASP A 31 17.93 -9.95 -3.89
C ASP A 31 17.30 -8.55 -4.00
N VAL A 32 18.14 -7.58 -4.33
CA VAL A 32 17.80 -6.15 -4.25
C VAL A 32 17.71 -5.51 -5.64
N ASN A 33 18.11 -6.22 -6.70
CA ASN A 33 18.06 -5.73 -8.08
C ASN A 33 17.68 -6.87 -9.06
N ASN A 34 16.58 -6.70 -9.80
CA ASN A 34 16.12 -7.49 -10.95
C ASN A 34 16.61 -8.95 -11.05
N GLY A 35 15.84 -9.86 -10.45
CA GLY A 35 15.35 -11.17 -10.96
C GLY A 35 16.30 -12.25 -11.50
N ASP A 36 17.54 -11.96 -11.90
CA ASP A 36 18.35 -12.89 -12.69
C ASP A 36 19.10 -13.93 -11.85
N PHE A 37 19.40 -13.65 -10.59
CA PHE A 37 20.00 -14.63 -9.66
C PHE A 37 19.03 -15.80 -9.41
N GLY A 38 17.75 -15.48 -9.29
CA GLY A 38 16.70 -16.45 -9.05
C GLY A 38 16.57 -17.53 -10.12
N LYS A 39 16.56 -17.11 -11.39
CA LYS A 39 16.49 -18.03 -12.54
C LYS A 39 17.68 -18.98 -12.59
N ASP A 40 18.85 -18.49 -12.21
CA ASP A 40 20.08 -19.28 -12.18
C ASP A 40 20.11 -20.31 -11.05
N CYS A 41 19.54 -19.98 -9.89
CA CYS A 41 19.36 -20.95 -8.79
C CYS A 41 18.41 -22.09 -9.18
N ILE A 42 17.32 -21.77 -9.88
CA ILE A 42 16.36 -22.76 -10.39
C ILE A 42 17.04 -23.65 -11.44
N ARG A 43 17.74 -23.05 -12.42
CA ARG A 43 18.46 -23.78 -13.48
C ARG A 43 19.45 -24.81 -12.92
N ARG A 44 20.11 -24.48 -11.82
CA ARG A 44 21.14 -25.31 -11.18
C ARG A 44 20.62 -26.19 -10.03
N ARG A 45 19.30 -26.19 -9.78
CA ARG A 45 18.61 -26.99 -8.76
C ARG A 45 19.10 -26.75 -7.32
N PHE A 46 19.52 -25.51 -7.02
CA PHE A 46 19.90 -25.15 -5.66
C PHE A 46 18.69 -25.08 -4.74
N LYS A 47 18.82 -25.63 -3.52
CA LYS A 47 17.79 -25.57 -2.48
C LYS A 47 17.87 -24.25 -1.71
N VAL A 48 17.62 -23.14 -2.41
CA VAL A 48 17.63 -21.79 -1.84
C VAL A 48 16.28 -21.11 -2.03
N ALA A 49 15.89 -20.30 -1.05
CA ALA A 49 14.76 -19.39 -1.17
C ALA A 49 15.31 -17.99 -1.47
N VAL A 50 14.83 -17.39 -2.57
CA VAL A 50 15.19 -16.01 -2.95
C VAL A 50 13.98 -15.15 -2.74
N VAL A 51 14.12 -14.03 -2.02
CA VAL A 51 13.07 -13.02 -1.86
C VAL A 51 13.59 -11.70 -2.38
N GLY A 52 12.86 -11.12 -3.34
CA GLY A 52 13.12 -9.77 -3.84
C GLY A 52 12.48 -8.73 -2.92
N VAL A 53 13.25 -7.74 -2.47
CA VAL A 53 12.68 -6.53 -1.87
C VAL A 53 13.01 -5.37 -2.80
N PRO A 54 12.01 -4.79 -3.48
CA PRO A 54 12.27 -3.97 -4.64
C PRO A 54 12.80 -2.61 -4.20
N LYS A 55 13.99 -2.26 -4.71
CA LYS A 55 14.71 -1.04 -4.35
C LYS A 55 14.82 -0.11 -5.55
N THR A 56 14.03 0.94 -5.54
CA THR A 56 14.28 2.15 -6.33
C THR A 56 14.18 3.35 -5.41
N ILE A 57 15.08 4.31 -5.59
CA ILE A 57 15.00 5.59 -4.89
C ILE A 57 14.02 6.52 -5.62
N ASP A 58 13.82 6.31 -6.93
CA ASP A 58 13.06 7.19 -7.82
C ASP A 58 11.53 7.06 -7.67
N ASN A 59 11.05 6.14 -6.82
CA ASN A 59 9.64 5.81 -6.62
C ASN A 59 8.88 5.49 -7.91
N ASP A 60 9.53 4.76 -8.82
CA ASP A 60 9.06 4.48 -10.18
C ASP A 60 8.62 3.01 -10.37
N ILE A 61 8.28 2.30 -9.29
CA ILE A 61 7.75 0.94 -9.36
C ILE A 61 6.24 0.98 -9.53
N LEU A 62 5.76 0.42 -10.64
CA LEU A 62 4.32 0.21 -10.88
C LEU A 62 3.71 -0.60 -9.74
N TYR A 63 2.51 -0.21 -9.30
CA TYR A 63 1.74 -0.83 -8.21
C TYR A 63 2.31 -0.61 -6.79
N MET A 64 3.31 0.26 -6.63
CA MET A 64 3.76 0.74 -5.32
C MET A 64 3.69 2.26 -5.28
N ASP A 65 2.88 2.81 -4.37
CA ASP A 65 2.78 4.26 -4.18
C ASP A 65 4.04 4.86 -3.54
N ARG A 66 4.78 4.03 -2.78
CA ARG A 66 6.00 4.44 -2.08
C ARG A 66 7.04 3.32 -2.05
N THR A 67 8.28 3.67 -2.36
CA THR A 67 9.46 2.82 -2.25
C THR A 67 10.39 3.33 -1.16
N PHE A 68 11.08 2.42 -0.48
CA PHE A 68 11.94 2.82 0.62
C PHE A 68 13.15 3.62 0.13
N GLY A 69 13.47 4.68 0.86
CA GLY A 69 14.54 5.63 0.55
C GLY A 69 14.06 6.84 -0.25
N PHE A 70 12.82 6.85 -0.75
CA PHE A 70 12.29 7.98 -1.53
C PHE A 70 12.11 9.23 -0.66
N ASP A 71 11.46 9.12 0.51
CA ASP A 71 11.21 10.28 1.37
C ASP A 71 12.52 10.88 1.89
N THR A 72 13.46 10.01 2.28
CA THR A 72 14.80 10.43 2.69
C THR A 72 15.50 11.14 1.54
N ALA A 73 15.35 10.65 0.30
CA ALA A 73 15.95 11.29 -0.87
C ALA A 73 15.38 12.68 -1.14
N VAL A 74 14.06 12.84 -1.00
CA VAL A 74 13.38 14.14 -1.12
C VAL A 74 13.88 15.11 -0.06
N GLU A 75 14.01 14.66 1.19
CA GLU A 75 14.50 15.48 2.31
C GLU A 75 15.95 15.95 2.09
N GLU A 76 16.87 15.06 1.69
CA GLU A 76 18.26 15.45 1.40
C GLU A 76 18.37 16.30 0.13
N ALA A 77 17.56 16.04 -0.90
CA ALA A 77 17.48 16.86 -2.09
C ALA A 77 17.01 18.29 -1.76
N GLN A 78 16.02 18.43 -0.88
CA GLN A 78 15.56 19.73 -0.40
C GLN A 78 16.68 20.51 0.29
N ARG A 79 17.51 19.85 1.12
CA ARG A 79 18.68 20.49 1.76
C ARG A 79 19.70 20.99 0.73
N ALA A 80 19.96 20.20 -0.31
CA ALA A 80 20.84 20.61 -1.40
C ALA A 80 20.28 21.80 -2.18
N ILE A 81 18.98 21.79 -2.51
CA ILE A 81 18.28 22.93 -3.14
C ILE A 81 18.45 24.20 -2.28
N ASN A 82 18.22 24.10 -0.96
CA ASN A 82 18.33 25.25 -0.06
C ASN A 82 19.75 25.83 -0.02
N SER A 83 20.78 24.98 -0.08
CA SER A 83 22.17 25.43 -0.15
C SER A 83 22.47 26.14 -1.48
N VAL A 84 21.96 25.60 -2.59
CA VAL A 84 22.09 26.21 -3.92
C VAL A 84 21.35 27.54 -4.00
N TYR A 85 20.17 27.62 -3.39
CA TYR A 85 19.40 28.86 -3.29
C TYR A 85 20.19 29.96 -2.57
N ILE A 86 20.77 29.65 -1.39
CA ILE A 86 21.58 30.61 -0.63
C ILE A 86 22.78 31.08 -1.45
N GLU A 87 23.47 30.15 -2.12
CA GLU A 87 24.63 30.48 -2.95
C GLU A 87 24.24 31.37 -4.14
N ALA A 88 23.14 31.06 -4.83
CA ALA A 88 22.64 31.86 -5.95
C ALA A 88 22.23 33.28 -5.52
N HIS A 89 21.66 33.44 -4.33
CA HIS A 89 21.25 34.75 -3.81
C HIS A 89 22.41 35.57 -3.23
N SER A 90 23.51 34.92 -2.88
CA SER A 90 24.69 35.59 -2.32
C SER A 90 25.61 36.17 -3.40
N ALA A 91 25.40 35.81 -4.68
CA ALA A 91 26.16 36.30 -5.82
C ALA A 91 25.36 37.29 -6.68
N TYR A 92 26.04 38.30 -7.24
CA TYR A 92 25.42 39.21 -8.19
C TYR A 92 25.05 38.46 -9.48
N HIS A 93 23.77 38.48 -9.85
CA HIS A 93 23.24 37.68 -10.96
C HIS A 93 23.56 36.19 -10.81
N GLY A 94 23.39 35.66 -9.60
CA GLY A 94 23.71 34.28 -9.28
C GLY A 94 22.68 33.29 -9.84
N ILE A 95 23.18 32.23 -10.48
CA ILE A 95 22.38 31.13 -11.01
C ILE A 95 22.83 29.84 -10.35
N GLY A 96 21.94 29.26 -9.54
CA GLY A 96 22.17 27.99 -8.88
C GLY A 96 21.56 26.84 -9.66
N ILE A 97 22.35 25.82 -9.99
CA ILE A 97 21.89 24.62 -10.69
C ILE A 97 22.13 23.41 -9.78
N VAL A 98 21.07 22.64 -9.52
CA VAL A 98 21.15 21.39 -8.75
C VAL A 98 20.68 20.22 -9.61
N LYS A 99 21.52 19.19 -9.74
CA LYS A 99 21.15 17.93 -10.39
C LYS A 99 20.63 16.95 -9.34
N LEU A 100 19.44 16.39 -9.56
CA LEU A 100 18.85 15.37 -8.68
C LEU A 100 18.68 14.03 -9.41
N MET A 101 18.40 13.00 -8.63
CA MET A 101 17.98 11.69 -9.14
C MET A 101 16.68 11.80 -9.93
N GLY A 102 16.42 10.79 -10.76
CA GLY A 102 15.28 10.75 -11.65
C GLY A 102 15.70 10.33 -13.03
N ARG A 103 16.05 9.04 -13.17
CA ARG A 103 16.58 8.50 -14.43
C ARG A 103 15.50 8.42 -15.51
N ASN A 104 14.32 7.93 -15.14
CA ASN A 104 13.17 7.78 -16.05
C ASN A 104 11.96 8.59 -15.59
N SER A 105 11.96 9.07 -14.34
CA SER A 105 10.87 9.83 -13.75
C SER A 105 11.40 11.02 -12.94
N GLY A 106 10.59 12.06 -12.83
CA GLY A 106 10.91 13.32 -12.17
C GLY A 106 10.43 13.41 -10.72
N PHE A 107 10.03 12.30 -10.09
CA PHE A 107 9.36 12.34 -8.77
C PHE A 107 10.20 13.03 -7.70
N ILE A 108 11.48 12.66 -7.54
CA ILE A 108 12.37 13.31 -6.55
C ILE A 108 12.52 14.80 -6.87
N ALA A 109 12.80 15.14 -8.14
CA ALA A 109 13.00 16.52 -8.56
C ALA A 109 11.77 17.41 -8.29
N MET A 110 10.57 16.92 -8.61
CA MET A 110 9.32 17.65 -8.38
C MET A 110 9.00 17.76 -6.89
N HIS A 111 9.07 16.66 -6.13
CA HIS A 111 8.74 16.68 -4.70
C HIS A 111 9.72 17.56 -3.92
N ALA A 112 11.02 17.49 -4.21
CA ALA A 112 12.02 18.32 -3.56
C ALA A 112 11.86 19.80 -3.92
N SER A 113 11.54 20.10 -5.20
CA SER A 113 11.27 21.47 -5.65
C SER A 113 10.07 22.07 -4.93
N LEU A 114 8.94 21.35 -4.89
CA LEU A 114 7.72 21.78 -4.20
C LEU A 114 7.93 21.91 -2.68
N ALA A 115 8.62 20.97 -2.06
CA ALA A 115 8.91 21.01 -0.62
C ALA A 115 9.84 22.17 -0.25
N SER A 116 10.79 22.54 -1.11
CA SER A 116 11.69 23.68 -0.86
C SER A 116 10.99 25.04 -1.00
N GLY A 117 10.10 25.17 -1.99
CA GLY A 117 9.56 26.46 -2.43
C GLY A 117 10.59 27.41 -3.04
N GLN A 118 11.82 26.96 -3.32
CA GLN A 118 12.95 27.81 -3.74
C GLN A 118 13.33 27.67 -5.21
N VAL A 119 12.77 26.68 -5.93
CA VAL A 119 13.13 26.37 -7.31
C VAL A 119 12.33 27.24 -8.27
N ASP A 120 12.99 27.96 -9.17
CA ASP A 120 12.34 28.74 -10.23
C ASP A 120 12.05 27.90 -11.47
N VAL A 121 12.94 26.96 -11.80
CA VAL A 121 12.80 26.09 -12.97
C VAL A 121 13.07 24.64 -12.56
N CYS A 122 12.08 23.78 -12.71
CA CYS A 122 12.21 22.33 -12.50
C CYS A 122 12.17 21.60 -13.85
N LEU A 123 13.20 20.81 -14.15
CA LEU A 123 13.34 20.08 -15.42
C LEU A 123 13.30 18.58 -15.13
N ILE A 124 12.33 17.88 -15.73
CA ILE A 124 12.05 16.46 -15.49
C ILE A 124 12.05 15.64 -16.78
N PRO A 125 12.25 14.31 -16.71
CA PRO A 125 12.24 13.46 -17.91
C PRO A 125 10.89 13.42 -18.65
N GLU A 126 9.79 13.63 -17.94
CA GLU A 126 8.43 13.55 -18.48
C GLU A 126 8.04 14.75 -19.36
N ASP A 127 8.66 15.91 -19.15
CA ASP A 127 8.32 17.16 -19.85
C ASP A 127 9.49 17.63 -20.74
N PRO A 128 9.43 17.44 -22.07
CA PRO A 128 10.48 17.85 -22.98
C PRO A 128 10.67 19.37 -23.03
N PHE A 129 11.92 19.83 -23.00
CA PHE A 129 12.24 21.26 -23.05
C PHE A 129 13.36 21.57 -24.06
N THR A 130 13.48 22.86 -24.39
CA THR A 130 14.57 23.41 -25.21
C THR A 130 15.41 24.38 -24.37
N LEU A 131 16.73 24.33 -24.49
CA LEU A 131 17.61 25.29 -23.81
C LEU A 131 17.57 26.67 -24.48
N HIS A 132 17.65 26.68 -25.81
CA HIS A 132 17.71 27.88 -26.64
C HIS A 132 16.37 28.24 -27.26
N GLY A 133 16.28 29.45 -27.81
CA GLY A 133 15.11 29.93 -28.56
C GLY A 133 14.15 30.80 -27.72
N PRO A 134 13.04 31.26 -28.33
CA PRO A 134 12.14 32.23 -27.71
C PRO A 134 11.42 31.68 -26.45
N ASN A 135 11.22 30.36 -26.37
CA ASN A 135 10.63 29.69 -25.21
C ASN A 135 11.66 28.82 -24.49
N GLY A 136 12.96 29.09 -24.71
CA GLY A 136 14.04 28.30 -24.13
C GLY A 136 14.29 28.62 -22.66
N VAL A 137 14.78 27.63 -21.92
CA VAL A 137 15.15 27.76 -20.49
C VAL A 137 16.12 28.94 -20.28
N LEU A 138 17.12 29.11 -21.15
CA LEU A 138 18.15 30.15 -21.00
C LEU A 138 17.58 31.57 -21.10
N ARG A 139 16.58 31.77 -21.98
CA ARG A 139 15.87 33.06 -22.08
C ARG A 139 15.09 33.34 -20.81
N HIS A 140 14.42 32.33 -20.26
CA HIS A 140 13.70 32.47 -18.99
C HIS A 140 14.64 32.78 -17.82
N LEU A 141 15.83 32.14 -17.77
CA LEU A 141 16.86 32.48 -16.78
C LEU A 141 17.33 33.93 -16.90
N SER A 142 17.51 34.45 -18.11
CA SER A 142 17.83 35.87 -18.32
C SER A 142 16.76 36.80 -17.76
N TYR A 143 15.49 36.45 -17.94
CA TYR A 143 14.36 37.21 -17.39
C TYR A 143 14.36 37.16 -15.85
N LEU A 144 14.57 35.99 -15.26
CA LEU A 144 14.63 35.82 -13.81
C LEU A 144 15.80 36.62 -13.21
N VAL A 145 17.00 36.52 -13.78
CA VAL A 145 18.16 37.29 -13.30
C VAL A 145 17.91 38.81 -13.40
N GLN A 146 17.26 39.30 -14.46
CA GLN A 146 16.97 40.73 -14.60
C GLN A 146 15.90 41.24 -13.63
N THR A 147 14.92 40.40 -13.29
CA THR A 147 13.77 40.79 -12.46
C THR A 147 13.95 40.48 -10.97
N LYS A 148 14.57 39.35 -10.64
CA LYS A 148 14.78 38.84 -9.27
C LYS A 148 16.23 38.98 -8.79
N GLY A 149 17.20 39.15 -9.69
CA GLY A 149 18.63 39.21 -9.37
C GLY A 149 19.32 37.84 -9.25
N SER A 150 18.56 36.75 -9.20
CA SER A 150 19.05 35.37 -9.08
C SER A 150 18.07 34.37 -9.70
N ALA A 151 18.51 33.12 -9.90
CA ALA A 151 17.64 32.03 -10.33
C ALA A 151 18.13 30.66 -9.81
N VAL A 152 17.20 29.76 -9.49
CA VAL A 152 17.49 28.36 -9.10
C VAL A 152 16.86 27.36 -10.08
N VAL A 153 17.69 26.47 -10.61
CA VAL A 153 17.31 25.40 -11.53
C VAL A 153 17.51 24.05 -10.86
N CYS A 154 16.45 23.26 -10.78
CA CYS A 154 16.50 21.86 -10.41
C CYS A 154 16.35 21.00 -11.66
N VAL A 155 17.27 20.07 -11.89
CA VAL A 155 17.24 19.17 -13.06
C VAL A 155 17.38 17.72 -12.64
N ALA A 156 16.43 16.86 -13.05
CA ALA A 156 16.57 15.42 -12.92
C ALA A 156 17.62 14.89 -13.91
N GLU A 157 18.44 13.91 -13.51
CA GLU A 157 19.50 13.37 -14.36
C GLU A 157 19.01 12.81 -15.71
N GLY A 158 17.77 12.31 -15.77
CA GLY A 158 17.14 11.80 -17.00
C GLY A 158 16.55 12.89 -17.91
N ALA A 159 16.45 14.13 -17.45
CA ALA A 159 15.86 15.22 -18.21
C ALA A 159 16.78 15.66 -19.36
N GLY A 160 16.21 16.04 -20.50
CA GLY A 160 16.96 16.64 -21.61
C GLY A 160 18.02 15.74 -22.27
N GLN A 161 17.97 14.42 -22.07
CA GLN A 161 18.95 13.47 -22.66
C GLN A 161 18.96 13.49 -24.20
N ASN A 162 17.90 13.97 -24.84
CA ASN A 162 17.81 14.22 -26.29
C ASN A 162 18.62 15.43 -26.77
N LEU A 163 19.00 16.34 -25.86
CA LEU A 163 19.81 17.53 -26.16
C LEU A 163 21.32 17.22 -26.13
N LEU A 164 21.68 16.08 -25.53
CA LEU A 164 23.05 15.63 -25.38
C LEU A 164 23.42 14.70 -26.54
N GLU A 165 24.68 14.75 -26.99
CA GLU A 165 25.18 13.74 -27.92
C GLU A 165 25.01 12.33 -27.30
N LYS A 166 24.65 11.35 -28.13
CA LYS A 166 24.30 9.99 -27.67
C LYS A 166 25.40 9.42 -26.78
N ALA A 167 25.04 9.10 -25.55
CA ALA A 167 25.95 8.52 -24.57
C ALA A 167 26.62 7.23 -25.07
N HIS A 168 27.91 7.08 -24.72
CA HIS A 168 28.75 5.96 -25.10
C HIS A 168 28.50 4.74 -24.20
N GLY A 169 27.76 3.76 -24.71
CA GLY A 169 27.76 2.39 -24.18
C GLY A 169 26.71 2.06 -23.12
N LYS A 170 26.87 0.88 -22.53
CA LYS A 170 26.05 0.34 -21.44
C LYS A 170 26.93 0.11 -20.21
N ASP A 171 26.38 0.27 -19.02
CA ASP A 171 27.07 -0.12 -17.78
C ASP A 171 27.22 -1.66 -17.69
N ALA A 172 27.96 -2.14 -16.68
CA ALA A 172 28.15 -3.57 -16.43
C ALA A 172 26.83 -4.33 -16.19
N SER A 173 25.74 -3.63 -15.86
CA SER A 173 24.39 -4.17 -15.65
C SER A 173 23.50 -4.06 -16.89
N GLY A 174 24.02 -3.56 -18.02
CA GLY A 174 23.30 -3.44 -19.28
C GLY A 174 22.45 -2.18 -19.44
N ASN A 175 22.45 -1.24 -18.49
CA ASN A 175 21.71 0.02 -18.59
C ASN A 175 22.47 1.03 -19.45
N LYS A 176 21.74 1.91 -20.15
CA LYS A 176 22.36 3.05 -20.85
C LYS A 176 22.98 3.99 -19.82
N ILE A 177 24.25 4.37 -20.05
CA ILE A 177 24.90 5.42 -19.27
C ILE A 177 24.28 6.74 -19.72
N LEU A 178 23.82 7.57 -18.78
CA LEU A 178 23.29 8.90 -19.10
C LEU A 178 24.43 9.90 -19.21
N SER A 179 24.30 10.86 -20.12
CA SER A 179 25.21 12.00 -20.18
C SER A 179 24.81 13.01 -19.10
N ASP A 180 25.79 13.73 -18.52
CA ASP A 180 25.52 14.67 -17.43
C ASP A 180 24.85 15.95 -17.95
N ILE A 181 23.52 15.99 -17.85
CA ILE A 181 22.71 17.15 -18.24
C ILE A 181 23.02 18.38 -17.38
N GLY A 182 23.38 18.19 -16.10
CA GLY A 182 23.69 19.30 -15.19
C GLY A 182 24.88 20.10 -15.69
N ILE A 183 25.96 19.41 -16.06
CA ILE A 183 27.15 20.04 -16.63
C ILE A 183 26.86 20.72 -17.97
N HIS A 184 26.04 20.10 -18.82
CA HIS A 184 25.67 20.69 -20.10
C HIS A 184 24.88 22.01 -19.91
N ILE A 185 23.89 22.03 -19.01
CA ILE A 185 23.13 23.24 -18.70
C ILE A 185 24.06 24.33 -18.15
N VAL A 186 25.02 23.99 -17.29
CA VAL A 186 26.01 24.95 -16.78
C VAL A 186 26.83 25.56 -17.91
N GLN A 187 27.32 24.74 -18.85
CA GLN A 187 28.12 25.20 -19.98
C GLN A 187 27.33 26.12 -20.92
N GLU A 188 26.11 25.72 -21.30
CA GLU A 188 25.24 26.50 -22.17
C GLU A 188 24.77 27.80 -21.49
N THR A 189 24.51 27.77 -20.18
CA THR A 189 24.16 28.98 -19.41
C THR A 189 25.33 29.97 -19.40
N ARG A 190 26.55 29.52 -19.08
CA ARG A 190 27.74 30.39 -19.09
C ARG A 190 28.00 30.99 -20.48
N LYS A 191 27.84 30.19 -21.53
CA LYS A 191 28.00 30.63 -22.91
C LYS A 191 26.96 31.69 -23.28
N TYR A 192 25.68 31.43 -23.01
CA TYR A 192 24.59 32.34 -23.31
C TYR A 192 24.73 33.69 -22.61
N PHE A 193 25.02 33.70 -21.30
CA PHE A 193 25.19 34.95 -20.54
C PHE A 193 26.40 35.77 -21.01
N LYS A 194 27.47 35.09 -21.44
CA LYS A 194 28.62 35.75 -22.07
C LYS A 194 28.27 36.38 -23.42
N GLU A 195 27.47 35.72 -24.24
CA GLU A 195 27.05 36.21 -25.56
C GLU A 195 26.13 37.44 -25.46
N ILE A 196 25.23 37.49 -24.47
CA ILE A 196 24.35 38.64 -24.24
C ILE A 196 25.02 39.78 -23.44
N GLY A 197 26.27 39.60 -23.00
CA GLY A 197 27.03 40.61 -22.26
C GLY A 197 26.52 40.87 -20.84
N VAL A 198 25.79 39.93 -20.24
CA VAL A 198 25.28 40.05 -18.86
C VAL A 198 26.16 39.20 -17.94
N PRO A 199 26.82 39.79 -16.92
CA PRO A 199 27.59 39.01 -15.95
C PRO A 199 26.63 38.11 -15.17
N ALA A 200 26.98 36.84 -15.00
CA ALA A 200 26.24 35.87 -14.19
C ALA A 200 27.22 34.90 -13.51
N ASP A 201 26.97 34.61 -12.23
CA ASP A 201 27.76 33.64 -11.46
C ASP A 201 27.01 32.31 -11.38
N VAL A 202 27.49 31.32 -12.14
CA VAL A 202 26.81 30.02 -12.28
C VAL A 202 27.46 28.98 -11.36
N LYS A 203 26.67 28.49 -10.41
CA LYS A 203 27.06 27.50 -9.41
C LYS A 203 26.31 26.19 -9.65
N TYR A 204 27.02 25.09 -9.46
CA TYR A 204 26.50 23.74 -9.71
C TYR A 204 26.72 22.85 -8.51
N VAL A 205 25.68 22.13 -8.11
CA VAL A 205 25.74 21.14 -7.04
C VAL A 205 25.17 19.83 -7.53
N ASP A 206 25.94 18.76 -7.31
CA ASP A 206 25.52 17.39 -7.52
C ASP A 206 25.55 16.63 -6.17
N PRO A 207 24.42 16.57 -5.44
CA PRO A 207 24.31 15.88 -4.17
C PRO A 207 24.08 14.36 -4.33
N THR A 208 24.25 13.78 -5.52
CA THR A 208 23.85 12.39 -5.84
C THR A 208 24.30 11.38 -4.79
N TYR A 209 25.58 11.41 -4.38
CA TYR A 209 26.10 10.48 -3.39
C TYR A 209 25.65 10.82 -1.96
N MET A 210 25.46 12.10 -1.64
CA MET A 210 24.95 12.52 -0.33
C MET A 210 23.52 11.99 -0.13
N ILE A 211 22.69 12.08 -1.17
CA ILE A 211 21.32 11.56 -1.18
C ILE A 211 21.30 10.03 -1.04
N ARG A 212 22.16 9.30 -1.76
CA ARG A 212 22.14 7.81 -1.74
C ARG A 212 22.78 7.19 -0.51
N ALA A 213 23.75 7.88 0.10
CA ALA A 213 24.53 7.35 1.21
C ALA A 213 24.04 7.84 2.58
N CYS A 214 23.06 8.74 2.63
CA CYS A 214 22.49 9.21 3.88
C CYS A 214 21.75 8.08 4.62
N ARG A 215 21.58 8.27 5.93
CA ARG A 215 20.79 7.37 6.75
C ARG A 215 19.31 7.62 6.47
N ALA A 216 18.54 6.53 6.32
CA ALA A 216 17.09 6.60 6.20
C ALA A 216 16.46 7.43 7.35
N ASN A 217 15.52 8.29 7.00
CA ASN A 217 14.72 9.01 7.98
C ASN A 217 13.73 8.07 8.70
N ALA A 218 12.94 8.61 9.64
CA ALA A 218 12.06 7.79 10.46
C ALA A 218 11.00 7.03 9.63
N ALA A 219 10.40 7.68 8.63
CA ALA A 219 9.37 7.09 7.78
C ALA A 219 9.92 5.93 6.94
N ASP A 220 11.04 6.17 6.24
CA ASP A 220 11.71 5.13 5.45
C ASP A 220 12.28 4.00 6.33
N GLY A 221 12.75 4.31 7.54
CA GLY A 221 13.22 3.32 8.50
C GLY A 221 12.12 2.36 8.96
N ILE A 222 10.91 2.89 9.21
CA ILE A 222 9.73 2.09 9.53
C ILE A 222 9.35 1.23 8.32
N LEU A 223 9.27 1.81 7.12
CA LEU A 223 8.94 1.09 5.89
C LEU A 223 9.92 -0.06 5.61
N CYS A 224 11.23 0.18 5.76
CA CYS A 224 12.26 -0.85 5.64
C CYS A 224 12.04 -1.99 6.64
N THR A 225 11.70 -1.66 7.89
CA THR A 225 11.46 -2.65 8.95
C THR A 225 10.26 -3.53 8.60
N VAL A 226 9.16 -2.92 8.16
CA VAL A 226 7.93 -3.64 7.75
C VAL A 226 8.21 -4.56 6.56
N LEU A 227 8.87 -4.05 5.51
CA LEU A 227 9.22 -4.85 4.33
C LEU A 227 10.15 -6.01 4.68
N GLY A 228 11.15 -5.77 5.55
CA GLY A 228 12.08 -6.80 6.00
C GLY A 228 11.41 -7.89 6.85
N GLN A 229 10.54 -7.52 7.78
CA GLN A 229 9.77 -8.47 8.59
C GLN A 229 8.82 -9.31 7.72
N ASN A 230 8.14 -8.68 6.77
CA ASN A 230 7.26 -9.38 5.82
C ASN A 230 8.06 -10.37 4.94
N ALA A 231 9.23 -9.98 4.45
CA ALA A 231 10.13 -10.87 3.72
C ALA A 231 10.57 -12.08 4.58
N GLN A 232 10.95 -11.85 5.84
CA GLN A 232 11.33 -12.92 6.75
C GLN A 232 10.16 -13.86 7.08
N TRP A 233 8.98 -13.29 7.29
CA TRP A 233 7.76 -14.05 7.55
C TRP A 233 7.41 -14.95 6.36
N LEU A 234 7.53 -14.44 5.13
CA LEU A 234 7.36 -15.21 3.90
C LEU A 234 8.36 -16.37 3.79
N LEU A 235 9.60 -16.19 4.26
CA LEU A 235 10.62 -17.25 4.28
C LEU A 235 10.32 -18.33 5.33
N LYS A 236 9.84 -17.97 6.52
CA LYS A 236 9.59 -18.93 7.62
C LYS A 236 8.33 -19.78 7.42
N ARG A 237 7.26 -19.22 6.85
CA ARG A 237 5.98 -19.92 6.69
C ARG A 237 5.96 -20.96 5.57
N LYS A 238 6.92 -20.87 4.65
CA LYS A 238 7.00 -21.74 3.47
C LYS A 238 8.32 -22.52 3.55
N GLY A 239 8.29 -23.73 4.09
CA GLY A 239 9.42 -24.68 4.08
C GLY A 239 9.80 -25.16 2.67
N TYR A 240 10.10 -24.24 1.76
CA TYR A 240 10.26 -24.49 0.33
C TYR A 240 11.71 -24.59 -0.09
N ARG A 241 12.01 -25.69 -0.77
CA ARG A 241 13.25 -25.96 -1.50
C ARG A 241 13.11 -25.37 -2.90
N GLY A 242 14.01 -24.46 -3.27
CA GLY A 242 14.29 -24.08 -4.66
C GLY A 242 13.14 -23.41 -5.40
N CYS A 243 12.87 -22.14 -5.11
CA CYS A 243 12.15 -21.26 -6.02
C CYS A 243 12.57 -19.82 -5.75
N ALA A 244 12.95 -19.13 -6.82
CA ALA A 244 13.17 -17.70 -6.76
C ALA A 244 11.83 -16.97 -6.69
N LEU A 245 11.62 -16.19 -5.63
CA LEU A 245 10.51 -15.26 -5.53
C LEU A 245 11.02 -13.85 -5.74
N GLU A 246 10.83 -13.39 -6.95
CA GLU A 246 10.57 -11.98 -7.20
C GLU A 246 9.28 -11.65 -6.42
N ALA A 247 9.33 -10.71 -5.47
CA ALA A 247 8.13 -10.27 -4.77
C ALA A 247 7.24 -9.51 -5.76
N ARG A 248 6.40 -10.25 -6.48
CA ARG A 248 5.15 -9.72 -7.02
C ARG A 248 4.09 -9.89 -5.94
N ILE A 249 3.45 -8.78 -5.58
CA ILE A 249 2.16 -8.82 -4.90
C ILE A 249 1.16 -9.30 -5.97
N GLY A 250 0.94 -10.62 -6.05
CA GLY A 250 0.08 -11.31 -7.02
C GLY A 250 0.19 -12.85 -6.90
N PRO A 251 -0.84 -13.64 -7.29
CA PRO A 251 -1.08 -15.00 -6.80
C PRO A 251 -0.11 -16.07 -7.37
N ARG A 252 0.26 -17.06 -6.54
CA ARG A 252 1.24 -18.14 -6.80
C ARG A 252 0.64 -19.40 -7.44
N SER A 253 1.43 -20.07 -8.28
CA SER A 253 1.30 -21.44 -8.79
C SER A 253 1.88 -22.53 -7.84
N PRO A 254 1.54 -23.83 -7.99
CA PRO A 254 1.81 -24.88 -6.99
C PRO A 254 3.01 -25.80 -7.31
N GLU A 255 3.51 -26.53 -6.30
CA GLU A 255 4.33 -27.76 -6.42
C GLU A 255 4.16 -28.66 -5.14
N PRO A 256 4.63 -29.92 -5.10
CA PRO A 256 3.82 -31.14 -4.86
C PRO A 256 3.73 -31.64 -3.38
N PRO A 257 2.89 -32.65 -3.07
CA PRO A 257 2.58 -33.05 -1.69
C PRO A 257 3.63 -34.01 -1.09
N VAL A 258 3.80 -33.92 0.23
CA VAL A 258 4.51 -34.89 1.07
C VAL A 258 3.46 -35.72 1.82
N GLU A 259 3.57 -37.04 1.73
CA GLU A 259 2.64 -37.99 2.37
C GLU A 259 2.66 -37.90 3.92
N PRO A 260 1.50 -38.00 4.60
CA PRO A 260 1.45 -38.07 6.05
C PRO A 260 1.58 -39.51 6.56
N GLN A 261 2.48 -39.72 7.51
CA GLN A 261 2.53 -40.93 8.33
C GLN A 261 1.36 -40.93 9.32
N ASN A 262 0.45 -41.90 9.15
CA ASN A 262 -0.66 -42.15 10.06
C ASN A 262 -0.18 -42.96 11.28
N SER A 263 -0.43 -42.43 12.49
CA SER A 263 -0.69 -43.27 13.67
C SER A 263 -1.55 -42.52 14.68
N PHE A 264 -2.75 -43.03 14.90
CA PHE A 264 -3.72 -42.62 15.93
C PHE A 264 -3.25 -43.03 17.34
N PRO A 265 -3.67 -42.28 18.37
CA PRO A 265 -4.03 -42.90 19.63
C PRO A 265 -5.42 -42.45 20.13
N GLY A 266 -6.19 -43.44 20.59
CA GLY A 266 -6.85 -43.33 21.89
C GLY A 266 -8.27 -42.79 21.94
N SER A 267 -9.22 -43.71 21.86
CA SER A 267 -10.66 -43.62 22.16
C SER A 267 -10.99 -43.30 23.65
N GLY A 268 -10.42 -42.23 24.22
CA GLY A 268 -10.60 -41.86 25.63
C GLY A 268 -11.29 -40.52 25.94
N LEU A 269 -11.43 -39.63 24.95
CA LEU A 269 -11.83 -38.22 25.17
C LEU A 269 -13.35 -37.95 25.24
N ILE A 270 -14.19 -38.96 25.03
CA ILE A 270 -15.63 -38.78 24.76
C ILE A 270 -16.55 -38.66 26.02
N PRO A 271 -16.24 -39.12 27.25
CA PRO A 271 -17.30 -39.19 28.28
C PRO A 271 -17.63 -37.93 29.09
N ILE A 272 -17.02 -36.74 28.89
CA ILE A 272 -17.19 -35.59 29.83
C ILE A 272 -17.55 -34.27 29.12
N LEU A 273 -18.20 -34.36 27.95
CA LEU A 273 -18.67 -33.19 27.21
C LEU A 273 -20.20 -33.12 27.27
N ALA A 274 -20.75 -31.92 27.53
CA ALA A 274 -22.18 -31.65 27.35
C ALA A 274 -22.61 -32.08 25.93
N HIS A 275 -23.86 -32.52 25.73
CA HIS A 275 -24.32 -33.09 24.45
C HIS A 275 -23.99 -32.20 23.23
N SER A 276 -24.08 -30.87 23.37
CA SER A 276 -23.69 -29.89 22.33
C SER A 276 -22.20 -29.94 21.95
N ASN A 277 -21.32 -30.20 22.91
CA ASN A 277 -19.87 -30.27 22.69
C ASN A 277 -19.49 -31.58 21.98
N ILE A 278 -20.24 -32.66 22.20
CA ILE A 278 -20.06 -33.92 21.49
C ILE A 278 -20.37 -33.75 19.99
N GLU A 279 -21.44 -33.02 19.65
CA GLU A 279 -21.79 -32.74 18.26
C GLU A 279 -20.74 -31.88 17.55
N LEU A 280 -20.25 -30.82 18.19
CA LEU A 280 -19.18 -29.99 17.65
C LEU A 280 -17.88 -30.77 17.46
N THR A 281 -17.55 -31.64 18.41
CA THR A 281 -16.37 -32.52 18.31
C THR A 281 -16.51 -33.47 17.14
N LYS A 282 -17.68 -34.12 16.98
CA LYS A 282 -17.97 -35.00 15.84
C LYS A 282 -17.86 -34.25 14.51
N MET A 283 -18.39 -33.03 14.43
CA MET A 283 -18.30 -32.19 13.23
C MET A 283 -16.83 -31.86 12.88
N LEU A 284 -16.04 -31.43 13.86
CA LEU A 284 -14.62 -31.13 13.66
C LEU A 284 -13.83 -32.38 13.23
N LEU A 285 -14.10 -33.54 13.84
CA LEU A 285 -13.47 -34.81 13.48
C LEU A 285 -13.84 -35.26 12.08
N GLN A 286 -15.11 -35.14 11.67
CA GLN A 286 -15.57 -35.44 10.31
C GLN A 286 -14.88 -34.55 9.28
N GLU A 287 -14.61 -33.29 9.63
CA GLU A 287 -13.87 -32.35 8.80
C GLU A 287 -12.34 -32.48 8.95
N GLY A 288 -11.82 -33.57 9.51
CA GLY A 288 -10.39 -33.86 9.58
C GLY A 288 -9.59 -32.99 10.55
N GLN A 289 -10.26 -32.32 11.49
CA GLN A 289 -9.64 -31.40 12.46
C GLN A 289 -9.23 -32.10 13.77
N GLY A 290 -8.85 -33.38 13.70
CA GLY A 290 -8.53 -34.18 14.89
C GLY A 290 -7.30 -33.69 15.66
N HIS A 291 -6.39 -32.96 14.99
CA HIS A 291 -5.19 -32.40 15.62
C HIS A 291 -5.51 -31.36 16.70
N LEU A 292 -6.69 -30.71 16.65
CA LEU A 292 -7.12 -29.75 17.66
C LEU A 292 -7.23 -30.36 19.06
N PHE A 293 -7.40 -31.69 19.14
CA PHE A 293 -7.58 -32.44 20.39
C PHE A 293 -6.34 -33.25 20.80
N ALA A 294 -5.30 -33.30 19.97
CA ALA A 294 -4.17 -34.23 20.12
C ALA A 294 -3.36 -34.05 21.43
N HIS A 295 -3.40 -32.85 22.01
CA HIS A 295 -2.62 -32.50 23.21
C HIS A 295 -3.49 -32.16 24.42
N TRP A 296 -4.78 -32.54 24.41
CA TRP A 296 -5.69 -32.28 25.52
C TRP A 296 -5.31 -33.11 26.74
N ALA A 297 -5.33 -32.47 27.92
CA ALA A 297 -5.11 -33.16 29.17
C ALA A 297 -6.30 -34.06 29.55
N GLU A 298 -6.05 -35.00 30.44
CA GLU A 298 -7.07 -35.88 31.02
C GLU A 298 -8.25 -35.07 31.61
N PRO A 299 -9.45 -35.68 31.71
CA PRO A 299 -10.60 -35.01 32.31
C PRO A 299 -10.34 -34.56 33.76
N GLY A 300 -10.85 -33.38 34.14
CA GLY A 300 -10.58 -32.75 35.43
C GLY A 300 -9.38 -31.78 35.43
N VAL A 301 -8.63 -31.71 34.32
CA VAL A 301 -7.48 -30.80 34.14
C VAL A 301 -7.77 -29.82 33.01
N ASP A 302 -7.59 -28.52 33.26
CA ASP A 302 -7.86 -27.43 32.30
C ASP A 302 -9.31 -27.39 31.76
N ASP A 303 -10.29 -27.95 32.48
CA ASP A 303 -11.66 -28.08 31.97
C ASP A 303 -12.32 -26.73 31.62
N ASP A 304 -11.99 -25.66 32.35
CA ASP A 304 -12.43 -24.29 32.01
C ASP A 304 -11.89 -23.82 30.65
N LYS A 305 -10.66 -24.20 30.30
CA LYS A 305 -10.06 -23.87 28.99
C LYS A 305 -10.69 -24.70 27.87
N LYS A 306 -10.97 -25.98 28.12
CA LYS A 306 -11.71 -26.84 27.18
C LYS A 306 -13.11 -26.28 26.91
N LYS A 307 -13.79 -25.77 27.94
CA LYS A 307 -15.08 -25.09 27.80
C LYS A 307 -14.96 -23.82 26.95
N SER A 308 -13.99 -22.96 27.24
CA SER A 308 -13.69 -21.75 26.47
C SER A 308 -13.40 -22.04 24.99
N PHE A 309 -12.70 -23.15 24.69
CA PHE A 309 -12.48 -23.60 23.32
C PHE A 309 -13.80 -23.92 22.59
N PHE A 310 -14.71 -24.68 23.21
CA PHE A 310 -16.01 -24.96 22.60
C PHE A 310 -16.88 -23.72 22.45
N ASP A 311 -16.82 -22.78 23.40
CA ASP A 311 -17.48 -21.49 23.27
C ASP A 311 -16.91 -20.69 22.08
N GLN A 312 -15.60 -20.78 21.84
CA GLN A 312 -14.97 -20.20 20.65
C GLN A 312 -15.40 -20.89 19.36
N VAL A 313 -15.46 -22.22 19.31
CA VAL A 313 -15.92 -22.99 18.15
C VAL A 313 -17.38 -22.68 17.81
N LEU A 314 -18.25 -22.58 18.83
CA LEU A 314 -19.65 -22.17 18.67
C LEU A 314 -19.75 -20.79 18.02
N ARG A 315 -19.00 -19.81 18.52
CA ARG A 315 -18.95 -18.48 17.91
C ARG A 315 -18.49 -18.55 16.45
N LEU A 316 -17.40 -19.25 16.14
CA LEU A 316 -16.90 -19.36 14.78
C LEU A 316 -17.91 -20.02 13.82
N ARG A 317 -18.66 -21.03 14.32
CA ARG A 317 -19.73 -21.67 13.56
C ARG A 317 -20.87 -20.70 13.27
N ASP A 318 -21.34 -19.96 14.26
CA ASP A 318 -22.56 -19.16 14.10
C ASP A 318 -22.34 -17.90 13.23
N HIS A 319 -21.11 -17.41 13.13
CA HIS A 319 -20.80 -16.20 12.37
C HIS A 319 -20.57 -16.44 10.87
N TYR A 320 -20.06 -17.61 10.48
CA TYR A 320 -19.80 -17.90 9.06
C TYR A 320 -21.05 -18.47 8.36
N PRO A 321 -21.46 -17.95 7.18
CA PRO A 321 -22.58 -18.51 6.43
C PRO A 321 -22.38 -20.01 6.12
N GLY A 322 -23.32 -20.85 6.55
CA GLY A 322 -23.20 -22.31 6.40
C GLY A 322 -22.36 -23.00 7.49
N GLY A 323 -21.91 -22.27 8.50
CA GLY A 323 -21.20 -22.83 9.64
C GLY A 323 -19.71 -23.04 9.40
N LEU A 324 -19.05 -23.58 10.43
CA LEU A 324 -17.62 -23.89 10.37
C LEU A 324 -17.31 -25.01 9.37
N THR A 325 -18.25 -25.93 9.15
CA THR A 325 -18.18 -26.95 8.10
C THR A 325 -18.07 -26.31 6.71
N ALA A 326 -18.98 -25.39 6.38
CA ALA A 326 -18.93 -24.67 5.10
C ALA A 326 -17.65 -23.82 4.98
N TYR A 327 -17.17 -23.23 6.08
CA TYR A 327 -15.90 -22.51 6.10
C TYR A 327 -14.73 -23.40 5.68
N ILE A 328 -14.59 -24.57 6.32
CA ILE A 328 -13.51 -25.53 6.03
C ILE A 328 -13.61 -26.04 4.58
N GLN A 329 -14.82 -26.40 4.14
CA GLN A 329 -15.05 -26.89 2.78
C GLN A 329 -14.77 -25.82 1.72
N ASN A 330 -15.20 -24.57 1.96
CA ASN A 330 -14.89 -23.43 1.10
C ASN A 330 -13.39 -23.16 1.05
N ALA A 331 -12.71 -23.21 2.21
CA ALA A 331 -11.26 -23.05 2.27
C ALA A 331 -10.56 -24.14 1.44
N ARG A 332 -10.94 -25.42 1.58
CA ARG A 332 -10.39 -26.51 0.76
C ARG A 332 -10.61 -26.26 -0.73
N ARG A 333 -11.82 -25.85 -1.11
CA ARG A 333 -12.14 -25.53 -2.51
C ARG A 333 -11.28 -24.37 -3.02
N LEU A 334 -11.19 -23.27 -2.30
CA LEU A 334 -10.41 -22.08 -2.70
C LEU A 334 -8.90 -22.37 -2.75
N LEU A 335 -8.39 -23.16 -1.80
CA LEU A 335 -7.00 -23.62 -1.81
C LEU A 335 -6.73 -24.56 -2.98
N ALA A 336 -7.68 -25.44 -3.33
CA ALA A 336 -7.58 -26.32 -4.50
C ALA A 336 -7.68 -25.54 -5.83
N ASP A 337 -8.62 -24.60 -5.95
CA ASP A 337 -8.78 -23.71 -7.11
C ASP A 337 -7.51 -22.86 -7.29
N SER A 338 -6.97 -22.29 -6.21
CA SER A 338 -5.70 -21.53 -6.25
C SER A 338 -4.52 -22.41 -6.65
N ARG A 339 -4.44 -23.65 -6.12
CA ARG A 339 -3.43 -24.63 -6.51
C ARG A 339 -3.55 -24.94 -8.01
N ALA A 340 -4.76 -25.14 -8.53
CA ALA A 340 -4.98 -25.39 -9.95
C ALA A 340 -4.69 -24.17 -10.86
N GLY A 341 -4.34 -23.01 -10.30
CA GLY A 341 -4.13 -21.78 -11.06
C GLY A 341 -5.42 -21.21 -11.65
N LYS A 342 -6.58 -21.65 -11.15
CA LYS A 342 -7.88 -21.22 -11.66
C LYS A 342 -8.10 -19.76 -11.31
N ASN A 343 -8.16 -18.89 -12.31
CA ASN A 343 -8.50 -17.50 -12.10
C ASN A 343 -10.03 -17.37 -12.11
N PRO A 344 -10.68 -16.96 -11.00
CA PRO A 344 -12.13 -16.78 -10.97
C PRO A 344 -12.62 -15.67 -11.92
N PHE A 345 -11.72 -14.82 -12.41
CA PHE A 345 -11.99 -13.75 -13.35
C PHE A 345 -11.51 -14.07 -14.77
N GLU A 346 -11.15 -15.32 -15.06
CA GLU A 346 -10.81 -15.74 -16.42
C GLU A 346 -11.99 -15.49 -17.38
N GLY A 347 -11.76 -14.77 -18.48
CA GLY A 347 -12.81 -14.33 -19.40
C GLY A 347 -13.47 -13.00 -19.05
N PHE A 348 -13.19 -12.41 -17.89
CA PHE A 348 -13.59 -11.04 -17.57
C PHE A 348 -12.51 -10.08 -18.06
N ILE A 349 -12.92 -9.09 -18.86
CA ILE A 349 -12.04 -8.02 -19.33
C ILE A 349 -12.26 -6.81 -18.42
N PRO A 350 -11.26 -6.33 -17.68
CA PRO A 350 -11.40 -5.10 -16.92
C PRO A 350 -11.64 -3.95 -17.90
N SER A 351 -12.79 -3.29 -17.78
CA SER A 351 -13.10 -2.05 -18.49
C SER A 351 -13.07 -0.90 -17.50
N VAL A 352 -12.26 0.12 -17.78
CA VAL A 352 -12.42 1.41 -17.12
C VAL A 352 -13.63 2.07 -17.78
N PRO A 353 -14.72 2.39 -17.05
CA PRO A 353 -15.82 3.14 -17.62
C PRO A 353 -15.31 4.46 -18.19
N SER A 354 -15.88 4.94 -19.30
CA SER A 354 -15.59 6.30 -19.77
C SER A 354 -16.06 7.29 -18.70
N GLY A 355 -15.11 7.91 -17.99
CA GLY A 355 -15.39 9.04 -17.09
C GLY A 355 -15.38 10.36 -17.87
N GLU A 356 -16.00 11.39 -17.29
CA GLU A 356 -15.87 12.77 -17.76
C GLU A 356 -14.80 13.46 -16.92
N ASP A 357 -13.81 14.08 -17.57
CA ASP A 357 -12.86 14.98 -16.89
C ASP A 357 -13.56 16.33 -16.63
N LEU A 358 -14.00 16.55 -15.39
CA LEU A 358 -14.61 17.82 -14.98
C LEU A 358 -13.53 18.82 -14.58
N LYS A 359 -13.66 20.07 -15.04
CA LYS A 359 -12.83 21.16 -14.53
C LYS A 359 -13.59 21.85 -13.40
N PHE A 360 -12.94 21.94 -12.25
CA PHE A 360 -13.50 22.63 -11.09
C PHE A 360 -14.01 24.02 -11.47
N GLY A 361 -15.28 24.29 -11.16
CA GLY A 361 -15.95 25.57 -11.41
C GLY A 361 -16.46 25.80 -12.83
N ASP A 362 -16.37 24.82 -13.75
CA ASP A 362 -17.07 24.91 -15.03
C ASP A 362 -18.58 24.63 -14.88
N ASP A 363 -19.37 25.00 -15.90
CA ASP A 363 -20.83 24.85 -15.86
C ASP A 363 -21.27 23.39 -15.69
N ASN A 364 -20.49 22.42 -16.18
CA ASN A 364 -20.79 20.99 -16.06
C ASN A 364 -20.53 20.51 -14.64
N PHE A 365 -19.43 20.94 -14.04
CA PHE A 365 -19.06 20.70 -12.64
C PHE A 365 -20.13 21.24 -11.69
N VAL A 366 -20.53 22.51 -11.85
CA VAL A 366 -21.56 23.13 -11.00
C VAL A 366 -22.89 22.39 -11.14
N LYS A 367 -23.29 22.04 -12.37
CA LYS A 367 -24.53 21.30 -12.62
C LYS A 367 -24.54 19.91 -11.99
N LEU A 368 -23.43 19.18 -12.09
CA LEU A 368 -23.31 17.85 -11.49
C LEU A 368 -23.25 17.93 -9.95
N GLU A 369 -22.58 18.95 -9.41
CA GLU A 369 -22.55 19.21 -7.97
C GLU A 369 -23.96 19.54 -7.43
N GLU A 370 -24.73 20.37 -8.12
CA GLU A 370 -26.12 20.69 -7.75
C GLU A 370 -27.01 19.44 -7.74
N GLU A 371 -26.83 18.54 -8.71
CA GLU A 371 -27.60 17.31 -8.79
C GLU A 371 -27.18 16.31 -7.70
N GLY A 372 -25.88 16.13 -7.49
CA GLY A 372 -25.36 15.27 -6.43
C GLY A 372 -25.78 15.74 -5.04
N VAL A 373 -25.84 17.05 -4.80
CA VAL A 373 -26.37 17.62 -3.54
C VAL A 373 -27.86 17.31 -3.38
N LYS A 374 -28.68 17.34 -4.44
CA LYS A 374 -30.11 16.96 -4.35
C LYS A 374 -30.29 15.49 -4.00
N GLU A 375 -29.45 14.63 -4.55
CA GLU A 375 -29.54 13.18 -4.37
C GLU A 375 -28.86 12.70 -3.07
N ALA A 376 -27.99 13.50 -2.45
CA ALA A 376 -27.25 13.14 -1.24
C ALA A 376 -28.15 12.68 -0.07
N LYS A 377 -29.35 13.27 0.10
CA LYS A 377 -30.31 12.82 1.13
C LYS A 377 -30.86 11.40 0.91
N LYS A 378 -30.73 10.86 -0.30
CA LYS A 378 -31.10 9.48 -0.65
C LYS A 378 -29.90 8.54 -0.58
N ALA A 379 -28.78 8.99 -0.03
CA ALA A 379 -27.57 8.18 0.13
C ALA A 379 -27.42 7.65 1.56
N ALA A 380 -26.76 6.49 1.68
CA ALA A 380 -26.24 5.95 2.93
C ALA A 380 -24.71 5.86 2.84
N PHE A 381 -24.02 6.26 3.90
CA PHE A 381 -22.56 6.26 3.96
C PHE A 381 -22.06 5.06 4.78
N VAL A 382 -21.04 4.38 4.28
CA VAL A 382 -20.45 3.19 4.91
C VAL A 382 -18.94 3.33 5.00
N LEU A 383 -18.48 3.60 6.22
CA LEU A 383 -17.07 3.68 6.58
C LEU A 383 -16.53 2.29 6.96
N VAL A 384 -15.49 1.85 6.26
CA VAL A 384 -14.77 0.61 6.55
C VAL A 384 -13.54 0.93 7.40
N ALA A 385 -13.63 0.74 8.73
CA ALA A 385 -12.58 1.09 9.71
C ALA A 385 -12.05 -0.15 10.47
N GLY A 386 -11.79 -1.22 9.73
CA GLY A 386 -11.48 -2.56 10.27
C GLY A 386 -10.00 -2.92 10.41
N VAL A 387 -9.06 -2.03 10.10
CA VAL A 387 -7.62 -2.36 10.09
C VAL A 387 -7.05 -2.50 11.51
N LEU A 388 -6.12 -3.44 11.66
CA LEU A 388 -5.46 -3.84 12.90
C LEU A 388 -4.55 -2.75 13.46
N GLU A 389 -4.60 -2.62 14.79
CA GLU A 389 -3.74 -1.81 15.66
C GLU A 389 -3.90 -0.28 15.49
N ASN A 390 -4.70 0.28 16.41
CA ASN A 390 -5.09 1.69 16.57
C ASN A 390 -6.26 2.14 15.66
N ALA A 391 -7.22 2.84 16.25
CA ALA A 391 -8.31 3.45 15.51
C ALA A 391 -7.77 4.58 14.64
N LEU A 392 -7.32 4.27 13.41
CA LEU A 392 -6.72 5.24 12.48
C LEU A 392 -7.65 6.41 12.18
N VAL A 393 -8.96 6.20 12.28
CA VAL A 393 -9.99 7.24 12.19
C VAL A 393 -9.87 8.34 13.27
N ALA A 394 -9.16 8.06 14.37
CA ALA A 394 -8.87 9.02 15.44
C ALA A 394 -7.63 9.88 15.15
N LEU A 395 -6.85 9.54 14.11
CA LEU A 395 -5.70 10.35 13.71
C LEU A 395 -6.17 11.71 13.17
N PRO A 396 -5.39 12.78 13.40
CA PRO A 396 -5.66 14.08 12.80
C PRO A 396 -5.61 13.96 11.27
N SER A 397 -6.69 14.41 10.62
CA SER A 397 -6.75 14.57 9.16
C SER A 397 -5.87 15.73 8.67
N GLU A 398 -5.63 16.70 9.55
CA GLU A 398 -4.75 17.83 9.36
C GLU A 398 -4.17 18.27 10.72
N SER A 399 -3.06 19.01 10.73
CA SER A 399 -2.33 19.37 11.95
C SER A 399 -2.68 20.73 12.54
N THR A 400 -3.48 21.53 11.85
CA THR A 400 -3.81 22.92 12.22
C THR A 400 -4.93 22.98 13.24
N THR A 401 -6.05 22.29 12.98
CA THR A 401 -7.18 22.19 13.91
C THR A 401 -7.12 20.91 14.74
N GLY A 402 -6.32 19.92 14.31
CA GLY A 402 -6.21 18.62 14.95
C GLY A 402 -7.45 17.77 14.75
N THR A 403 -8.27 18.10 13.75
CA THR A 403 -9.55 17.45 13.48
C THR A 403 -9.31 16.02 13.03
N CYS A 404 -9.84 15.04 13.76
CA CYS A 404 -9.65 13.64 13.38
C CYS A 404 -10.45 13.25 12.13
N PHE A 405 -10.04 12.20 11.42
CA PHE A 405 -10.74 11.72 10.23
C PHE A 405 -12.22 11.43 10.49
N LEU A 406 -12.56 10.81 11.62
CA LEU A 406 -13.96 10.52 11.95
C LEU A 406 -14.81 11.78 12.08
N GLN A 407 -14.28 12.82 12.73
CA GLN A 407 -14.93 14.11 12.85
C GLN A 407 -15.11 14.75 11.46
N HIS A 408 -14.04 14.78 10.65
CA HIS A 408 -14.08 15.32 9.29
C HIS A 408 -15.17 14.66 8.43
N TYR A 409 -15.29 13.33 8.46
CA TYR A 409 -16.32 12.61 7.71
C TYR A 409 -17.73 12.93 8.21
N ILE A 410 -17.94 12.98 9.52
CA ILE A 410 -19.25 13.29 10.09
C ILE A 410 -19.68 14.72 9.74
N GLU A 411 -18.78 15.69 9.90
CA GLU A 411 -19.03 17.09 9.54
C GLU A 411 -19.34 17.25 8.04
N CYS A 412 -18.63 16.54 7.17
CA CYS A 412 -18.92 16.53 5.73
C CYS A 412 -20.32 15.95 5.42
N ILE A 413 -20.71 14.84 6.06
CA ILE A 413 -22.03 14.23 5.86
C ILE A 413 -23.13 15.17 6.36
N LEU A 414 -22.95 15.83 7.51
CA LEU A 414 -23.90 16.80 8.04
C LEU A 414 -24.02 18.04 7.14
N ALA A 415 -22.91 18.52 6.58
CA ALA A 415 -22.93 19.63 5.62
C ALA A 415 -23.68 19.25 4.34
N LEU A 416 -23.45 18.05 3.80
CA LEU A 416 -24.19 17.51 2.65
C LEU A 416 -25.69 17.37 2.95
N GLN A 417 -26.01 16.86 4.14
CA GLN A 417 -27.38 16.75 4.64
C GLN A 417 -28.08 18.11 4.67
N GLU A 418 -27.46 19.11 5.28
CA GLU A 418 -28.00 20.47 5.36
C GLU A 418 -28.18 21.10 3.97
N ALA A 419 -27.18 20.96 3.10
CA ALA A 419 -27.23 21.48 1.73
C ALA A 419 -28.36 20.83 0.92
N SER A 420 -28.48 19.50 0.99
CA SER A 420 -29.54 18.74 0.31
C SER A 420 -30.94 19.14 0.77
N CYS A 421 -31.10 19.40 2.08
CA CYS A 421 -32.35 19.84 2.67
C CYS A 421 -32.76 21.25 2.22
N LYS A 422 -31.80 22.16 2.03
CA LYS A 422 -32.10 23.52 1.53
C LYS A 422 -32.59 23.52 0.08
N VAL A 423 -32.09 22.60 -0.74
CA VAL A 423 -32.45 22.50 -2.17
C VAL A 423 -33.75 21.74 -2.38
N SER A 424 -34.10 20.83 -1.46
CA SER A 424 -35.30 19.99 -1.54
C SER A 424 -36.50 20.59 -0.81
N GLN A 425 -37.61 20.87 -1.49
CA GLN A 425 -38.87 21.30 -0.84
C GLN A 425 -39.71 20.16 -0.24
N ASP A 426 -39.26 18.91 -0.34
CA ASP A 426 -39.96 17.73 0.17
C ASP A 426 -39.71 17.49 1.66
N GLY A 427 -40.78 17.47 2.46
CA GLY A 427 -40.77 17.24 3.92
C GLY A 427 -40.52 15.79 4.37
N GLY A 428 -39.67 15.04 3.65
CA GLY A 428 -39.23 13.69 4.03
C GLY A 428 -38.16 13.69 5.12
N SER A 429 -37.88 12.52 5.72
CA SER A 429 -36.87 12.38 6.79
C SER A 429 -35.49 12.87 6.32
N ASN A 430 -34.93 13.83 7.06
CA ASN A 430 -33.78 14.65 6.68
C ASN A 430 -32.41 14.06 7.09
N GLU A 431 -32.35 12.80 7.51
CA GLU A 431 -31.17 12.25 8.18
C GLU A 431 -30.42 11.25 7.29
N ILE A 432 -29.19 11.61 6.90
CA ILE A 432 -28.30 10.73 6.14
C ILE A 432 -27.69 9.71 7.10
N PRO A 433 -27.86 8.39 6.89
CA PRO A 433 -27.31 7.36 7.77
C PRO A 433 -25.80 7.13 7.52
N LEU A 434 -25.07 6.88 8.60
CA LEU A 434 -23.66 6.50 8.59
C LEU A 434 -23.47 5.14 9.28
N VAL A 435 -22.94 4.17 8.55
CA VAL A 435 -22.49 2.89 9.09
C VAL A 435 -20.98 2.89 9.23
N ILE A 436 -20.47 2.42 10.36
CA ILE A 436 -19.04 2.24 10.58
C ILE A 436 -18.79 0.77 10.88
N MET A 437 -18.06 0.10 9.99
CA MET A 437 -17.60 -1.25 10.22
C MET A 437 -16.36 -1.21 11.12
N THR A 438 -16.42 -1.86 12.28
CA THR A 438 -15.34 -1.90 13.28
C THR A 438 -14.80 -3.33 13.45
N SER A 439 -13.65 -3.51 14.08
CA SER A 439 -13.14 -4.81 14.52
C SER A 439 -13.20 -4.93 16.04
N ASP A 440 -12.86 -6.09 16.61
CA ASP A 440 -12.70 -6.23 18.07
C ASP A 440 -11.76 -5.18 18.66
N ASP A 441 -10.72 -4.82 17.91
CA ASP A 441 -9.66 -3.92 18.37
C ASP A 441 -10.08 -2.44 18.23
N THR A 442 -11.02 -2.11 17.32
CA THR A 442 -11.45 -0.72 17.06
C THR A 442 -12.84 -0.37 17.60
N HIS A 443 -13.69 -1.35 17.94
CA HIS A 443 -15.09 -1.10 18.34
C HIS A 443 -15.20 -0.19 19.55
N MET A 444 -14.58 -0.58 20.69
CA MET A 444 -14.65 0.21 21.91
C MET A 444 -13.97 1.60 21.79
N PRO A 445 -12.77 1.73 21.19
CA PRO A 445 -12.18 3.04 20.92
C PRO A 445 -13.09 3.96 20.09
N ILE A 446 -13.70 3.46 19.01
CA ILE A 446 -14.58 4.26 18.14
C ILE A 446 -15.87 4.66 18.87
N THR A 447 -16.49 3.74 19.61
CA THR A 447 -17.67 4.06 20.44
C THR A 447 -17.35 5.17 21.43
N ARG A 448 -16.22 5.06 22.14
CA ARG A 448 -15.80 6.10 23.10
C ARG A 448 -15.54 7.43 22.42
N LEU A 449 -14.88 7.43 21.26
CA LEU A 449 -14.58 8.64 20.50
C LEU A 449 -15.85 9.37 20.06
N LEU A 450 -16.87 8.62 19.61
CA LEU A 450 -18.17 9.18 19.27
C LEU A 450 -18.87 9.74 20.52
N GLU A 451 -19.01 8.94 21.57
CA GLU A 451 -19.73 9.33 22.79
C GLU A 451 -19.08 10.53 23.50
N SER A 452 -17.75 10.53 23.63
CA SER A 452 -17.01 11.61 24.30
C SER A 452 -17.12 12.95 23.57
N ASN A 453 -17.39 12.93 22.27
CA ASN A 453 -17.51 14.11 21.43
C ASN A 453 -18.96 14.36 20.99
N SER A 454 -19.94 13.76 21.68
CA SER A 454 -21.38 13.93 21.35
C SER A 454 -21.68 13.65 19.87
N TYR A 455 -21.10 12.59 19.33
CA TYR A 455 -21.21 12.14 17.94
C TYR A 455 -20.84 13.24 16.92
N PHE A 456 -20.01 14.20 17.32
CA PHE A 456 -19.59 15.35 16.50
C PHE A 456 -20.78 16.12 15.88
N GLY A 457 -21.91 16.16 16.58
CA GLY A 457 -23.14 16.84 16.15
C GLY A 457 -24.13 15.99 15.35
N MET A 458 -23.75 14.77 14.94
CA MET A 458 -24.67 13.84 14.28
C MET A 458 -25.60 13.16 15.29
N GLN A 459 -26.85 12.89 14.91
CA GLN A 459 -27.76 12.21 15.84
C GLN A 459 -27.29 10.77 16.10
N PRO A 460 -27.29 10.29 17.36
CA PRO A 460 -26.86 8.92 17.67
C PRO A 460 -27.66 7.84 16.92
N GLY A 461 -28.89 8.14 16.49
CA GLY A 461 -29.72 7.26 15.67
C GLY A 461 -29.18 7.07 14.24
N GLN A 462 -28.48 8.06 13.69
CA GLN A 462 -27.91 8.05 12.34
C GLN A 462 -26.67 7.17 12.23
N VAL A 463 -25.94 6.99 13.33
CA VAL A 463 -24.70 6.21 13.35
C VAL A 463 -24.97 4.76 13.77
N LYS A 464 -24.55 3.80 12.96
CA LYS A 464 -24.56 2.38 13.30
C LYS A 464 -23.20 1.73 13.20
N LEU A 465 -22.73 1.17 14.31
CA LEU A 465 -21.51 0.39 14.37
C LEU A 465 -21.80 -1.07 14.04
N LEU A 466 -21.14 -1.61 13.03
CA LEU A 466 -21.20 -3.02 12.67
C LEU A 466 -19.86 -3.67 12.96
N LYS A 467 -19.79 -4.49 14.01
CA LYS A 467 -18.55 -5.17 14.38
C LYS A 467 -18.32 -6.39 13.47
N GLN A 468 -17.19 -6.39 12.78
CA GLN A 468 -16.65 -7.54 12.08
C GLN A 468 -16.14 -8.57 13.10
N GLU A 469 -16.48 -9.83 12.83
CA GLU A 469 -16.02 -10.96 13.61
C GLU A 469 -14.81 -11.62 12.94
N LYS A 470 -13.94 -12.22 13.75
CA LYS A 470 -12.73 -12.90 13.26
C LYS A 470 -13.10 -14.30 12.74
N VAL A 471 -12.39 -14.77 11.73
CA VAL A 471 -12.47 -16.15 11.21
C VAL A 471 -11.29 -16.98 11.67
N ALA A 472 -11.45 -18.31 11.68
CA ALA A 472 -10.40 -19.24 12.06
C ALA A 472 -9.23 -19.22 11.07
N CYS A 473 -7.99 -19.15 11.56
CA CYS A 473 -6.81 -19.30 10.72
C CYS A 473 -6.63 -20.74 10.28
N LEU A 474 -6.03 -20.91 9.11
CA LEU A 474 -5.65 -22.21 8.56
C LEU A 474 -4.14 -22.39 8.67
N ASP A 475 -3.72 -23.57 9.09
CA ASP A 475 -2.33 -23.96 9.33
C ASP A 475 -1.65 -24.43 8.03
N ASP A 476 -2.44 -24.99 7.10
CA ASP A 476 -1.92 -25.57 5.86
C ASP A 476 -2.93 -25.58 4.69
N ASN A 477 -2.51 -26.24 3.60
CA ASN A 477 -3.30 -26.36 2.38
C ASN A 477 -4.44 -27.39 2.44
N ASP A 478 -4.54 -28.18 3.53
CA ASP A 478 -5.62 -29.14 3.75
C ASP A 478 -6.76 -28.52 4.58
N ALA A 479 -6.64 -27.20 4.83
CA ALA A 479 -7.53 -26.39 5.64
C ALA A 479 -7.62 -26.90 7.10
N ARG A 480 -6.51 -27.36 7.67
CA ARG A 480 -6.43 -27.60 9.12
C ARG A 480 -6.48 -26.27 9.87
N ILE A 481 -7.32 -26.16 10.90
CA ILE A 481 -7.44 -24.95 11.72
C ILE A 481 -6.19 -24.78 12.59
N ALA A 482 -5.64 -23.57 12.62
CA ALA A 482 -4.46 -23.22 13.40
C ALA A 482 -4.83 -22.94 14.87
N LEU A 483 -3.99 -23.44 15.79
CA LEU A 483 -4.01 -23.08 17.21
C LEU A 483 -3.00 -21.96 17.48
N GLU A 484 -3.20 -21.20 18.54
CA GLU A 484 -2.21 -20.23 19.00
C GLU A 484 -0.94 -20.93 19.46
N SER A 485 0.24 -20.38 19.11
CA SER A 485 1.53 -21.01 19.41
C SER A 485 1.79 -21.21 20.91
N ASN A 486 1.15 -20.39 21.75
CA ASN A 486 1.32 -20.38 23.21
C ASN A 486 0.12 -20.96 23.97
N ASP A 487 -0.97 -21.35 23.27
CA ASP A 487 -2.18 -21.86 23.91
C ASP A 487 -2.86 -22.94 23.04
N LYS A 488 -2.70 -24.20 23.46
CA LYS A 488 -3.29 -25.38 22.80
C LYS A 488 -4.81 -25.48 22.90
N TYR A 489 -5.47 -24.63 23.70
CA TYR A 489 -6.92 -24.57 23.82
C TYR A 489 -7.52 -23.34 23.15
N LYS A 490 -6.76 -22.63 22.30
CA LYS A 490 -7.23 -21.42 21.62
C LYS A 490 -6.99 -21.50 20.12
N ILE A 491 -8.05 -21.34 19.34
CA ILE A 491 -7.97 -21.23 17.88
C ILE A 491 -7.42 -19.85 17.54
N GLN A 492 -6.42 -19.81 16.66
CA GLN A 492 -5.92 -18.56 16.10
C GLN A 492 -6.98 -17.99 15.15
N THR A 493 -7.28 -16.70 15.28
CA THR A 493 -8.30 -16.03 14.46
C THR A 493 -7.77 -14.74 13.84
N LYS A 494 -8.29 -14.38 12.67
CA LYS A 494 -7.92 -13.15 11.95
C LYS A 494 -9.16 -12.49 11.33
N PRO A 495 -9.11 -11.17 11.07
CA PRO A 495 -10.15 -10.51 10.28
C PRO A 495 -10.29 -11.19 8.91
N HIS A 496 -11.53 -11.35 8.44
CA HIS A 496 -11.81 -11.98 7.15
C HIS A 496 -11.58 -11.02 5.96
N GLY A 497 -11.33 -9.74 6.26
CA GLY A 497 -11.07 -8.66 5.29
C GLY A 497 -12.23 -7.69 5.15
N HIS A 498 -12.05 -6.61 4.38
CA HIS A 498 -13.06 -5.54 4.27
C HIS A 498 -14.36 -5.99 3.58
N GLY A 499 -14.37 -7.12 2.87
CA GLY A 499 -15.55 -7.66 2.20
C GLY A 499 -16.70 -8.08 3.13
N ASP A 500 -16.44 -8.23 4.44
CA ASP A 500 -17.47 -8.54 5.43
C ASP A 500 -18.53 -7.44 5.57
N VAL A 501 -18.20 -6.21 5.17
CA VAL A 501 -19.13 -5.08 5.23
C VAL A 501 -20.46 -5.41 4.53
N HIS A 502 -20.42 -6.12 3.40
CA HIS A 502 -21.62 -6.49 2.65
C HIS A 502 -22.47 -7.52 3.40
N ALA A 503 -21.83 -8.54 3.98
CA ALA A 503 -22.53 -9.56 4.76
C ALA A 503 -23.10 -8.99 6.06
N LEU A 504 -22.38 -8.07 6.72
CA LEU A 504 -22.84 -7.38 7.93
C LEU A 504 -24.02 -6.46 7.65
N LEU A 505 -23.98 -5.69 6.55
CA LEU A 505 -25.10 -4.85 6.12
C LEU A 505 -26.35 -5.69 5.80
N TYR A 506 -26.17 -6.84 5.14
CA TYR A 506 -27.29 -7.75 4.86
C TYR A 506 -27.87 -8.36 6.14
N LYS A 507 -27.03 -8.94 7.01
CA LYS A 507 -27.45 -9.59 8.25
C LYS A 507 -28.08 -8.63 9.26
N SER A 508 -27.63 -7.38 9.29
CA SER A 508 -28.20 -6.35 10.17
C SER A 508 -29.61 -5.90 9.77
N GLY A 509 -30.06 -6.23 8.55
CA GLY A 509 -31.34 -5.79 8.00
C GLY A 509 -31.36 -4.33 7.55
N LEU A 510 -30.25 -3.59 7.68
CA LEU A 510 -30.16 -2.17 7.32
C LEU A 510 -30.47 -1.92 5.84
N LEU A 511 -30.01 -2.80 4.94
CA LEU A 511 -30.28 -2.66 3.51
C LEU A 511 -31.79 -2.65 3.19
N LYS A 512 -32.57 -3.47 3.91
CA LYS A 512 -34.03 -3.48 3.75
C LYS A 512 -34.65 -2.20 4.28
N ILE A 513 -34.20 -1.74 5.45
CA ILE A 513 -34.66 -0.47 6.05
C ILE A 513 -34.39 0.70 5.10
N TRP A 514 -33.20 0.77 4.51
CA TRP A 514 -32.81 1.81 3.57
C TRP A 514 -33.59 1.77 2.28
N HIS A 515 -33.79 0.57 1.72
CA HIS A 515 -34.63 0.37 0.55
C HIS A 515 -36.08 0.81 0.81
N ASP A 516 -36.66 0.39 1.93
CA ASP A 516 -38.04 0.76 2.31
C ASP A 516 -38.17 2.26 2.63
N ALA A 517 -37.08 2.92 3.03
CA ALA A 517 -36.98 4.36 3.23
C ALA A 517 -36.69 5.15 1.92
N GLY A 518 -36.52 4.48 0.78
CA GLY A 518 -36.28 5.13 -0.52
C GLY A 518 -34.87 5.66 -0.73
N LEU A 519 -33.87 5.11 -0.04
CA LEU A 519 -32.47 5.41 -0.32
C LEU A 519 -32.02 4.69 -1.61
N ASN A 520 -31.40 5.44 -2.52
CA ASN A 520 -30.96 4.97 -3.83
C ASN A 520 -29.47 4.65 -3.88
N TRP A 521 -28.68 5.26 -2.98
CA TRP A 521 -27.23 5.25 -3.06
C TRP A 521 -26.62 4.67 -1.79
N VAL A 522 -25.60 3.81 -1.94
CA VAL A 522 -24.78 3.34 -0.82
C VAL A 522 -23.31 3.60 -1.16
N ILE A 523 -22.68 4.45 -0.36
CA ILE A 523 -21.35 4.98 -0.62
C ILE A 523 -20.37 4.34 0.37
N PHE A 524 -19.43 3.55 -0.15
CA PHE A 524 -18.41 2.88 0.64
C PHE A 524 -17.10 3.65 0.62
N PHE A 525 -16.43 3.76 1.77
CA PHE A 525 -15.14 4.42 1.85
C PHE A 525 -14.25 3.91 2.98
N GLN A 526 -12.96 4.23 2.90
CA GLN A 526 -11.92 3.78 3.82
C GLN A 526 -11.59 4.86 4.87
N ASP A 527 -10.96 4.42 5.97
CA ASP A 527 -10.70 5.19 7.19
C ASP A 527 -9.81 6.44 7.06
N THR A 528 -8.86 6.47 6.13
CA THR A 528 -7.81 7.51 6.08
C THR A 528 -7.74 8.28 4.76
N ASN A 529 -8.86 8.39 4.03
CA ASN A 529 -8.94 9.20 2.80
C ASN A 529 -9.70 10.51 3.02
N GLY A 530 -8.99 11.57 3.41
CA GLY A 530 -9.56 12.90 3.65
C GLY A 530 -10.03 13.65 2.39
N LEU A 531 -9.60 13.22 1.19
CA LEU A 531 -9.97 13.84 -0.09
C LEU A 531 -11.30 13.31 -0.64
N LEU A 532 -11.80 12.21 -0.08
CA LEU A 532 -12.98 11.50 -0.54
C LEU A 532 -14.22 12.39 -0.72
N PHE A 533 -14.52 13.24 0.26
CA PHE A 533 -15.68 14.13 0.21
C PHE A 533 -15.50 15.32 -0.75
N LYS A 534 -14.29 15.56 -1.28
CA LYS A 534 -14.07 16.50 -2.39
C LYS A 534 -14.34 15.87 -3.76
N VAL A 535 -14.34 14.54 -3.86
CA VAL A 535 -14.60 13.77 -5.09
C VAL A 535 -16.07 13.38 -5.20
N TYR A 536 -16.79 13.15 -4.10
CA TYR A 536 -18.21 12.76 -4.15
C TYR A 536 -19.19 13.85 -4.59
N HIS A 537 -18.75 15.11 -4.69
CA HIS A 537 -19.52 16.17 -5.35
C HIS A 537 -19.71 15.92 -6.87
N ILE A 538 -19.10 14.87 -7.44
CA ILE A 538 -19.03 14.62 -8.89
C ILE A 538 -19.80 13.34 -9.33
N HIS A 539 -20.20 12.47 -8.41
CA HIS A 539 -20.66 11.11 -8.75
C HIS A 539 -21.93 10.61 -8.05
N ILE A 540 -22.71 11.47 -7.38
CA ILE A 540 -24.07 11.13 -6.95
C ILE A 540 -25.07 11.56 -8.02
#